data_AF-A0A7G3BNQ6-F1
#
_entry.id   AF-A0A7G3BNQ6-F1
#
_cell.length_a   1.000
_cell.length_b   1.000
_cell.length_c   1.000
_cell.angle_alpha   90.00
_cell.angle_beta   90.00
_cell.angle_gamma   90.00
#
_symmetry.space_group_name_H-M   'P 1'
#
loop_
_entity.id
_entity.type
_entity.pdbx_description
1 polymer ?
#
loop_
_entity_poly.entity_id
_entity_poly.type
_entity_poly.pdbx_seq_one_letter_code
_entity_poly.pdbx_strand_id
1 'polypeptide(L)' 'MQLQFSFIIPVFNRPDEIEELLTSFTKLETALNFEIVIVED' A
#
# COMPACT_ATOMS: atom_id res chain seq x y z
N MET A 1 19.50 -3.26 13.15
CA MET A 1 18.98 -3.37 11.76
C MET A 1 17.59 -2.77 11.73
N GLN A 2 17.32 -1.87 10.79
CA GLN A 2 15.99 -1.31 10.59
C GLN A 2 15.26 -2.19 9.57
N LEU A 3 14.09 -2.72 9.95
CA LEU A 3 13.26 -3.53 9.05
C LEU A 3 12.59 -2.60 8.04
N GLN A 4 12.63 -2.98 6.77
CA GLN A 4 11.98 -2.27 5.67
C GLN A 4 10.88 -3.16 5.10
N PHE A 5 9.72 -2.57 4.84
CA PHE A 5 8.56 -3.26 4.32
C PHE A 5 8.12 -2.61 3.02
N SER A 6 7.91 -3.43 1.99
CA SER A 6 7.44 -2.98 0.68
C SER A 6 6.20 -3.80 0.30
N PHE A 7 5.08 -3.11 0.10
CA PHE A 7 3.83 -3.71 -0.34
C PHE A 7 3.72 -3.55 -1.86
N ILE A 8 3.84 -4.65 -2.60
CA ILE A 8 3.67 -4.66 -4.06
C ILE A 8 2.25 -5.11 -4.36
N ILE A 9 1.46 -4.21 -4.95
CA ILE A 9 0.03 -4.40 -5.17
C ILE A 9 -0.25 -4.33 -6.67
N PRO A 10 -0.42 -5.48 -7.35
CA PRO A 10 -0.84 -5.50 -8.73
C PRO A 10 -2.32 -5.14 -8.83
N VAL A 11 -2.67 -4.19 -9.69
CA VAL A 11 -4.06 -3.78 -9.92
C VAL A 11 -4.38 -3.75 -11.40
N PHE A 12 -5.61 -4.14 -11.72
CA PHE A 12 -6.13 -4.10 -13.08
C PHE A 12 -7.49 -3.42 -13.07
N ASN A 13 -7.54 -2.20 -13.60
CA ASN A 13 -8.73 -1.39 -13.86
C ASN A 13 -9.71 -1.30 -12.67
N ARG A 14 -9.18 -1.04 -11.45
CA ARG A 14 -9.96 -0.93 -10.20
C ARG A 14 -9.53 0.30 -9.37
N PRO A 15 -9.82 1.52 -9.83
CA PRO A 15 -9.42 2.74 -9.14
C PRO A 15 -10.10 2.91 -7.78
N ASP A 16 -11.38 2.55 -7.66
CA ASP A 16 -12.14 2.73 -6.42
C ASP A 16 -11.62 1.83 -5.29
N GLU A 17 -11.27 0.57 -5.60
CA GLU A 17 -10.69 -0.37 -4.64
C GLU A 17 -9.29 0.07 -4.18
N ILE A 18 -8.48 0.66 -5.08
CA ILE A 18 -7.18 1.26 -4.72
C ILE A 18 -7.38 2.39 -3.71
N GLU A 19 -8.35 3.28 -3.94
CA GLU A 19 -8.58 4.43 -3.06
C GLU A 19 -8.98 3.99 -1.66
N GLU A 20 -9.91 3.03 -1.56
CA GLU A 20 -10.32 2.45 -0.28
C GLU A 20 -9.14 1.76 0.42
N LEU A 21 -8.33 1.00 -0.33
CA LEU A 21 -7.16 0.31 0.18
C LEU A 21 -6.13 1.30 0.74
N LEU A 22 -5.71 2.30 -0.04
CA LEU A 22 -4.75 3.31 0.39
C LEU A 22 -5.27 4.11 1.58
N THR A 23 -6.57 4.43 1.61
CA THR A 23 -7.23 5.06 2.76
C THR A 23 -7.12 4.19 4.01
N SER A 24 -7.27 2.86 3.88
CA SER A 24 -7.09 1.95 5.02
C SER A 24 -5.65 1.94 5.54
N PHE A 25 -4.64 2.04 4.65
CA PHE A 25 -3.24 2.16 5.04
C PHE A 25 -2.94 3.42 5.85
N THR A 26 -3.62 4.54 5.57
CA THR A 26 -3.45 5.77 6.38
C THR A 26 -3.91 5.62 7.83
N LYS A 27 -4.75 4.62 8.11
CA LYS A 27 -5.28 4.32 9.45
C LYS A 27 -4.44 3.28 10.21
N LEU A 28 -3.35 2.79 9.63
CA LEU A 28 -2.44 1.85 10.29
C LEU A 28 -1.69 2.56 11.41
N GLU A 29 -1.92 2.12 12.65
CA GLU A 29 -1.13 2.53 13.81
C GLU A 29 0.15 1.67 13.89
N THR A 30 1.21 2.11 13.24
CA THR A 30 2.52 1.45 13.28
C THR A 30 3.66 2.46 13.30
N ALA A 31 4.73 2.13 14.02
CA ALA A 31 5.98 2.89 14.00
C ALA A 31 6.94 2.45 12.89
N LEU A 32 6.54 1.47 12.08
CA LEU A 32 7.33 0.92 11.00
C LEU A 32 7.12 1.73 9.72
N ASN A 33 8.22 2.14 9.10
CA ASN A 33 8.17 2.73 7.77
C ASN A 33 7.92 1.64 6.75
N PHE A 34 7.03 1.92 5.81
CA PHE A 34 6.75 1.05 4.69
C PHE A 34 6.54 1.86 3.42
N GLU A 35 6.73 1.21 2.28
CA GLU A 35 6.40 1.73 0.96
C GLU A 35 5.29 0.90 0.32
N ILE A 36 4.50 1.54 -0.54
CA ILE A 36 3.47 0.89 -1.34
C ILE A 36 3.81 1.14 -2.79
N VAL A 37 3.98 0.06 -3.56
CA VAL A 37 4.25 0.07 -4.99
C VAL A 37 3.04 -0.53 -5.69
N ILE A 38 2.28 0.32 -6.39
CA ILE A 38 1.16 -0.11 -7.21
C ILE A 38 1.69 -0.41 -8.61
N VAL A 39 1.40 -1.62 -9.09
CA VAL A 39 1.75 -2.05 -10.45
C VAL A 39 0.45 -2.23 -11.22
N GLU A 40 0.14 -1.28 -12.10
CA GLU A 40 -0.91 -1.46 -13.10
C GLU A 40 -0.31 -2.05 -14.38
N ASP A 41 -1.09 -2.91 -15.04
CA ASP A 41 -0.81 -3.42 -16.39
C ASP A 41 -1.39 -2.48 -17.45
#